data_AF-A0A559JFB9-F1
#
_entry.id   AF-A0A559JFB9-F1
#
_cell.length_a   1.000
_cell.length_b   1.000
_cell.length_c   1.000
_cell.angle_alpha   90.00
_cell.angle_beta   90.00
_cell.angle_gamma   90.00
#
_symmetry.space_group_name_H-M   'P 1'
#
loop_
_entity.id
_entity.type
_entity.pdbx_description
1 polymer ?
#
loop_
_entity_poly.entity_id
_entity_poly.type
_entity_poly.pdbx_seq_one_letter_code
_entity_poly.pdbx_strand_id
1 'polypeptide(L)' 'MKTRELLTLCIVSALGGCEGQVKAHVQGNLNVGNDKETMITAITHCLPYMGFPRTLNALSCVNEIIPD' A
#
# COMPACT_ATOMS: atom_id res chain seq x y z
N MET A 1 -5.79 -13.52 -4.65
CA MET A 1 -6.15 -13.77 -3.23
C MET A 1 -5.93 -12.48 -2.47
N LYS A 2 -6.91 -11.99 -1.71
CA LYS A 2 -6.87 -10.69 -1.00
C LYS A 2 -5.63 -10.53 -0.11
N THR A 3 -5.39 -11.49 0.79
CA THR A 3 -4.28 -11.42 1.76
C THR A 3 -2.91 -11.38 1.10
N ARG A 4 -2.70 -12.18 0.04
CA ARG A 4 -1.43 -12.20 -0.69
C ARG A 4 -1.11 -10.82 -1.29
N GLU A 5 -2.10 -10.20 -1.91
CA GLU A 5 -1.91 -8.91 -2.58
C GLU A 5 -1.69 -7.77 -1.58
N LEU A 6 -2.37 -7.82 -0.43
CA LEU A 6 -2.18 -6.88 0.67
C LEU A 6 -0.78 -7.00 1.28
N LEU A 7 -0.29 -8.23 1.48
CA LEU A 7 1.07 -8.47 1.97
C LEU A 7 2.12 -7.96 0.99
N THR A 8 1.94 -8.22 -0.32
CA THR A 8 2.87 -7.71 -1.33
C THR A 8 2.92 -6.18 -1.30
N LEU A 9 1.77 -5.49 -1.20
CA LEU A 9 1.71 -4.03 -1.06
C LEU A 9 2.56 -3.55 0.13
N CYS A 10 2.33 -4.11 1.33
CA CYS A 10 3.10 -3.75 2.52
C CYS A 10 4.61 -3.97 2.34
N ILE A 11 5.01 -5.11 1.74
CA ILE A 11 6.42 -5.45 1.52
C ILE A 11 7.07 -4.46 0.56
N VAL A 12 6.46 -4.20 -0.60
CA VAL A 12 7.07 -3.27 -1.58
C VAL A 12 7.10 -1.83 -1.07
N SER A 13 6.10 -1.42 -0.30
CA SER A 13 6.10 -0.11 0.37
C SER A 13 7.27 0.02 1.35
N ALA A 14 7.65 -1.06 2.04
CA ALA A 14 8.77 -1.05 2.98
C ALA A 14 10.16 -1.01 2.29
N LEU A 15 10.30 -1.43 1.03
CA LEU A 15 11.58 -1.44 0.30
C LEU A 15 12.08 -0.03 -0.09
N GLY A 16 11.18 0.93 -0.28
CA GLY A 16 11.50 2.31 -0.70
C GLY A 16 11.94 2.42 -2.16
N GLY A 17 11.70 3.58 -2.79
CA GLY A 17 12.04 3.81 -4.21
C GLY A 17 11.28 2.90 -5.18
N CYS A 18 10.12 2.40 -4.75
CA CYS A 18 9.28 1.43 -5.46
C CYS A 18 7.87 1.99 -5.71
N GLU A 19 7.71 3.31 -5.81
CA GLU A 19 6.42 3.99 -5.91
C GLU A 19 5.58 3.49 -7.10
N GLY A 20 6.22 3.16 -8.24
CA GLY A 20 5.54 2.56 -9.38
C GLY A 20 4.93 1.19 -9.07
N GLN A 21 5.66 0.35 -8.34
CA GLN A 21 5.21 -0.98 -7.91
C GLN A 21 4.15 -0.87 -6.82
N VAL A 22 4.29 0.08 -5.89
CA VAL A 22 3.26 0.37 -4.88
C VAL A 22 1.95 0.71 -5.58
N LYS A 23 1.95 1.64 -6.54
CA LYS A 23 0.75 2.00 -7.32
C LYS A 23 0.14 0.81 -8.07
N ALA A 24 0.98 -0.02 -8.69
CA ALA A 24 0.52 -1.24 -9.36
C ALA A 24 -0.17 -2.21 -8.38
N HIS A 25 0.39 -2.37 -7.17
CA HIS A 25 -0.20 -3.22 -6.13
C HIS A 25 -1.41 -2.59 -5.44
N VAL A 26 -1.57 -1.27 -5.43
CA VAL A 26 -2.84 -0.62 -5.04
C VAL A 26 -3.95 -1.01 -6.01
N GLN A 27 -3.72 -0.88 -7.32
CA GLN A 27 -4.68 -1.33 -8.33
C GLN A 27 -4.93 -2.84 -8.26
N GLY A 28 -3.88 -3.63 -8.02
CA GLY A 28 -3.98 -5.08 -7.81
C GLY A 28 -4.88 -5.44 -6.62
N ASN A 29 -4.76 -4.70 -5.51
CA ASN A 29 -5.60 -4.88 -4.33
C ASN A 29 -7.09 -4.62 -4.61
N LEU A 30 -7.41 -3.57 -5.36
CA LEU A 30 -8.79 -3.32 -5.83
C LEU A 30 -9.31 -4.49 -6.67
N ASN A 31 -8.50 -4.99 -7.60
CA ASN A 31 -8.89 -6.08 -8.51
C ASN A 31 -9.18 -7.39 -7.77
N VAL A 32 -8.54 -7.63 -6.62
CA VAL A 32 -8.83 -8.80 -5.76
C VAL A 32 -9.90 -8.52 -4.69
N GLY A 33 -10.42 -7.29 -4.65
CA GLY A 33 -11.53 -6.86 -3.81
C GLY A 33 -11.16 -6.37 -2.40
N ASN A 34 -9.92 -5.96 -2.16
CA ASN A 34 -9.60 -5.13 -0.99
C ASN A 34 -10.03 -3.69 -1.26
N ASP A 35 -10.41 -2.97 -0.21
CA ASP A 35 -10.81 -1.56 -0.29
C ASP A 35 -9.68 -0.62 0.20
N LYS A 36 -9.90 0.69 -0.02
CA LYS A 36 -8.98 1.77 0.36
C LYS A 36 -8.67 1.72 1.85
N GLU A 37 -9.69 1.54 2.70
CA GLU A 37 -9.56 1.50 4.15
C GLU A 37 -8.67 0.33 4.63
N THR A 38 -8.85 -0.86 4.06
CA THR A 38 -8.01 -2.02 4.34
C THR A 38 -6.54 -1.75 4.02
N MET A 39 -6.27 -1.15 2.86
CA MET A 39 -4.89 -0.81 2.45
C MET A 39 -4.27 0.25 3.36
N ILE A 40 -4.99 1.33 3.66
CA ILE A 40 -4.52 2.38 4.58
C ILE A 40 -4.25 1.79 5.97
N THR A 41 -5.13 0.94 6.48
CA THR A 41 -4.97 0.30 7.79
C THR A 41 -3.74 -0.61 7.82
N ALA A 42 -3.54 -1.43 6.77
CA ALA A 42 -2.38 -2.31 6.67
C ALA A 42 -1.06 -1.53 6.58
N ILE A 43 -1.00 -0.48 5.75
CA ILE A 43 0.18 0.40 5.64
C ILE A 43 0.45 1.13 6.97
N THR A 44 -0.60 1.63 7.63
CA THR A 44 -0.49 2.29 8.94
C THR A 44 0.03 1.33 10.02
N HIS A 45 -0.43 0.08 10.01
CA HIS A 45 0.09 -0.95 10.90
C HIS A 45 1.58 -1.23 10.67
N CYS A 46 2.08 -1.05 9.44
CA CYS A 46 3.49 -1.20 9.11
C CYS A 46 4.36 -0.02 9.56
N LEU A 47 3.79 1.14 9.93
CA LEU A 47 4.51 2.35 10.33
C LEU A 47 5.68 2.11 11.30
N PRO A 48 5.52 1.40 12.44
CA PRO A 48 6.63 1.16 13.37
C PRO A 48 7.77 0.30 12.78
N TYR A 49 7.52 -0.48 11.73
CA TYR A 49 8.48 -1.40 11.12
C TYR A 49 9.16 -0.84 9.86
N MET A 50 8.48 0.03 9.12
CA MET A 50 9.01 0.62 7.87
C MET A 50 9.40 2.10 8.00
N GLY A 51 9.02 2.75 9.11
CA GLY A 51 9.31 4.14 9.40
C GLY A 51 8.38 5.14 8.72
N PHE A 52 8.39 6.36 9.26
CA PHE A 52 7.47 7.43 8.87
C PHE A 52 7.57 7.83 7.38
N PRO A 53 8.77 8.08 6.79
CA PRO A 53 8.86 8.56 5.41
C PRO A 53 8.27 7.59 4.38
N ARG A 54 8.55 6.28 4.53
CA ARG A 54 8.07 5.25 3.60
C ARG A 54 6.58 5.05 3.73
N THR A 55 6.05 5.13 4.95
CA THR A 55 4.62 5.05 5.22
C THR A 55 3.87 6.17 4.48
N LEU A 56 4.37 7.41 4.58
CA LEU A 56 3.75 8.55 3.88
C LEU A 56 3.81 8.42 2.36
N ASN A 57 4.94 7.97 1.79
CA ASN A 57 5.03 7.72 0.35
C ASN A 57 4.01 6.67 -0.11
N ALA A 58 3.83 5.60 0.67
CA ALA A 58 2.86 4.56 0.37
C ALA A 58 1.41 5.08 0.44
N LEU A 59 1.07 5.85 1.47
CA LEU A 59 -0.25 6.49 1.59
C LEU A 59 -0.52 7.48 0.45
N SER A 60 0.49 8.24 0.01
CA SER A 60 0.38 9.09 -1.19
C SER A 60 0.03 8.27 -2.42
N CYS A 61 0.74 7.14 -2.64
CA CYS A 61 0.44 6.25 -3.76
C CYS A 61 -0.98 5.69 -3.72
N VAL A 62 -1.50 5.35 -2.53
CA VAL A 62 -2.89 4.91 -2.36
C VAL A 62 -3.86 6.03 -2.78
N ASN A 63 -3.65 7.26 -2.27
CA ASN A 63 -4.53 8.40 -2.56
C ASN A 63 -4.47 8.87 -4.02
N GLU A 64 -3.33 8.70 -4.69
CA GLU A 64 -3.21 9.01 -6.13
C GLU A 64 -4.00 8.06 -7.01
N ILE A 65 -4.08 6.77 -6.65
CA ILE A 65 -4.85 5.76 -7.40
C ILE A 65 -6.32 5.77 -6.98
N ILE A 66 -6.59 6.05 -5.71
CA ILE A 66 -7.94 6.10 -5.14
C ILE A 66 -8.09 7.45 -4.43
N PRO A 67 -8.45 8.52 -5.16
CA PRO A 67 -8.84 9.78 -4.54
C PRO A 67 -10.02 9.61 -3.58
N ASP A 68 -10.29 10.61 -2.75
CA ASP A 68 -11.51 10.65 -1.92
C ASP A 68 -12.77 10.83 -2.77
#